data_AF-A0AAJ7VL02-F1
#
_entry.id   AF-A0AAJ7VL02-F1
#
_cell.length_a   1.000
_cell.length_b   1.000
_cell.length_c   1.000
_cell.angle_alpha   90.00
_cell.angle_beta   90.00
_cell.angle_gamma   90.00
#
_symmetry.space_group_name_H-M   'P 1'
#
loop_
_entity.id
_entity.type
_entity.pdbx_description
1 polymer ?
#
loop_
_entity_poly.entity_id
_entity_poly.type
_entity_poly.pdbx_seq_one_letter_code
_entity_poly.pdbx_strand_id
1 'polypeptide(L)'
;MKTLSFTAGLLLLLLLTVYHCTTMPHGPNEMSPASCCFKFFPKRIPKPHIISIIKTHKRCSEKAFVVGTPYGPLCVRQALDWAKKAFNEQSSENQ
;
A
#
# COMPACT_ATOMS: atom_id res chain seq x y z
N MET A 1 31.34 -44.78 2.05
CA MET A 1 30.55 -43.99 1.08
C MET A 1 29.16 -43.64 1.63
N LYS A 2 29.04 -42.87 2.73
CA LYS A 2 27.73 -42.46 3.29
C LYS A 2 27.72 -41.05 3.91
N THR A 3 28.85 -40.36 3.95
CA THR A 3 28.98 -39.01 4.55
C THR A 3 28.79 -37.88 3.55
N LEU A 4 28.97 -38.14 2.25
CA LEU A 4 28.84 -37.15 1.17
C LEU A 4 27.39 -36.69 0.91
N SER A 5 26.39 -37.49 1.33
CA SER A 5 24.98 -37.17 1.12
C SER A 5 24.48 -36.09 2.08
N PHE A 6 24.97 -36.11 3.33
CA PHE A 6 24.51 -35.19 4.37
C PHE A 6 25.01 -33.76 4.15
N THR A 7 26.23 -33.60 3.63
CA THR A 7 26.79 -32.27 3.32
C THR A 7 26.10 -31.63 2.13
N ALA A 8 25.75 -32.41 1.09
CA ALA A 8 25.02 -31.92 -0.07
C ALA A 8 23.58 -31.49 0.28
N GLY A 9 22.89 -32.27 1.12
CA GLY A 9 21.54 -31.93 1.60
C GLY A 9 21.52 -30.67 2.46
N LEU A 10 22.50 -30.51 3.36
CA LEU A 10 22.62 -29.33 4.21
C LEU A 10 22.93 -28.06 3.40
N LEU A 11 23.79 -28.17 2.38
CA LEU A 11 24.15 -27.05 1.51
C LEU A 11 22.96 -26.61 0.65
N LEU A 12 22.15 -27.56 0.16
CA LEU A 12 20.94 -27.28 -0.62
C LEU A 12 19.86 -26.59 0.23
N LEU A 13 19.69 -27.01 1.49
CA LEU A 13 18.78 -26.40 2.46
C LEU A 13 19.17 -24.94 2.78
N LEU A 14 20.47 -24.64 2.90
CA LEU A 14 20.94 -23.27 3.13
C LEU A 14 20.67 -22.34 1.93
N LEU A 15 20.73 -22.84 0.70
CA LEU A 15 20.47 -22.03 -0.50
C LEU A 15 18.97 -21.69 -0.66
N LEU A 16 18.08 -22.59 -0.24
CA LEU A 16 16.62 -22.40 -0.29
C LEU A 16 16.12 -21.36 0.71
N THR A 17 16.74 -21.23 1.88
CA THR A 17 16.31 -20.26 2.92
C THR A 17 16.65 -18.83 2.57
N VAL A 18 17.73 -18.58 1.82
CA VAL A 18 18.13 -17.23 1.39
C VAL A 18 17.25 -16.70 0.24
N TYR A 19 16.68 -17.59 -0.58
CA TYR A 19 15.85 -17.22 -1.73
C TYR A 19 14.45 -16.69 -1.35
N HIS A 20 13.96 -17.01 -0.15
CA HIS A 20 12.60 -16.67 0.29
C HIS A 20 12.44 -15.27 0.93
N CYS A 21 13.45 -14.40 0.89
CA CYS A 21 13.36 -13.04 1.43
C CYS A 21 13.05 -11.96 0.38
N THR A 22 12.08 -12.19 -0.51
CA THR A 22 11.60 -11.13 -1.44
C THR A 22 10.07 -11.01 -1.53
N THR A 23 9.34 -11.44 -0.50
CA THR A 23 7.92 -11.11 -0.41
C THR A 23 7.74 -9.86 0.45
N MET A 24 7.85 -8.67 -0.16
CA MET A 24 7.23 -7.47 0.39
C MET A 24 5.72 -7.73 0.45
N PRO A 25 5.10 -7.85 1.64
CA PRO A 25 3.66 -7.97 1.71
C PRO A 25 3.09 -6.56 1.48
N HIS A 26 2.72 -6.25 0.24
CA HIS A 26 1.82 -5.14 -0.05
C HIS A 26 0.39 -5.59 0.23
N GLY A 27 0.11 -5.96 1.48
CA GLY A 27 -1.23 -6.16 2.03
C GLY A 27 -1.51 -5.04 3.04
N PRO A 28 -2.79 -4.69 3.30
CA PRO A 28 -3.15 -3.53 4.11
C PRO A 28 -2.58 -3.68 5.52
N ASN A 29 -1.52 -2.92 5.77
CA ASN A 29 -0.85 -2.90 7.06
C ASN A 29 -1.70 -2.09 8.03
N GLU A 30 -2.67 -2.73 8.67
CA GLU A 30 -3.47 -2.15 9.77
C GLU A 30 -2.58 -1.72 10.98
N MET A 31 -1.29 -2.12 10.99
CA MET A 31 -0.28 -1.79 12.01
C MET A 31 0.88 -0.90 11.48
N SER A 32 0.84 -0.44 10.22
CA SER A 32 1.84 0.52 9.72
C SER A 32 1.54 1.92 10.26
N PRO A 33 2.55 2.74 10.63
CA PRO A 33 2.31 4.13 11.00
C PRO A 33 1.46 4.76 9.92
N ALA A 34 0.26 5.21 10.30
CA ALA A 34 -0.71 5.65 9.33
C ALA A 34 -0.09 6.66 8.37
N SER A 35 -0.16 6.37 7.07
CA SER A 35 0.60 7.08 6.06
C SER A 35 0.16 8.54 6.00
N CYS A 36 1.04 9.44 6.44
CA CYS A 36 0.85 10.87 6.22
C CYS A 36 1.29 11.24 4.80
N CYS A 37 0.60 12.21 4.21
CA CYS A 37 0.93 12.73 2.90
C CYS A 37 1.84 13.96 3.02
N PHE A 38 3.00 13.90 2.36
CA PHE A 38 3.96 15.02 2.27
C PHE A 38 4.05 15.59 0.84
N LYS A 39 3.72 14.78 -0.17
CA LYS A 39 3.67 15.16 -1.59
C LYS A 39 2.25 14.97 -2.11
N PHE A 40 1.75 15.93 -2.87
CA PHE A 40 0.37 15.93 -3.37
C PHE A 40 0.31 15.87 -4.87
N PHE A 41 -0.61 15.07 -5.40
CA PHE A 41 -0.92 15.05 -6.82
C PHE A 41 -1.70 16.33 -7.18
N PRO A 42 -1.20 17.16 -8.12
CA PRO A 42 -1.76 18.48 -8.36
C PRO A 42 -3.00 18.48 -9.24
N LYS A 43 -3.23 17.40 -10.00
CA LYS A 43 -4.34 17.29 -10.96
C LYS A 43 -5.51 16.50 -10.37
N ARG A 44 -6.67 16.62 -11.01
CA ARG A 44 -7.83 15.79 -10.68
C ARG A 44 -7.62 14.36 -11.20
N ILE A 45 -7.93 13.37 -10.37
CA ILE A 45 -7.92 11.96 -10.78
C ILE A 45 -9.30 11.67 -11.42
N PRO A 46 -9.36 11.12 -12.64
CA PRO A 46 -10.61 10.69 -13.27
C PRO A 46 -11.30 9.62 -12.41
N LYS A 47 -12.64 9.68 -12.27
CA LYS A 47 -13.41 8.70 -11.48
C LYS A 47 -13.09 7.23 -11.81
N PRO A 48 -12.94 6.81 -13.10
CA PRO A 48 -12.63 5.42 -13.43
C PRO A 48 -11.27 4.93 -12.91
N HIS A 49 -10.37 5.85 -12.53
CA HIS A 49 -9.05 5.53 -11.99
C HIS A 49 -9.00 5.60 -10.46
N ILE A 50 -10.11 5.88 -9.79
CA ILE A 50 -10.23 5.87 -8.33
C ILE A 50 -10.70 4.46 -7.93
N ILE A 51 -9.77 3.61 -7.52
CA ILE A 51 -10.06 2.25 -7.04
C ILE A 51 -10.45 2.30 -5.55
N SER A 52 -9.74 3.12 -4.78
CA SER A 52 -10.02 3.34 -3.37
C SER A 52 -9.64 4.76 -2.96
N ILE A 53 -10.26 5.26 -1.91
CA ILE A 53 -9.98 6.54 -1.31
C ILE A 53 -10.17 6.43 0.20
N ILE A 54 -9.08 6.58 0.94
CA ILE A 54 -9.08 6.55 2.41
C ILE A 54 -8.59 7.87 2.96
N LYS A 55 -9.07 8.24 4.15
CA LYS A 55 -8.62 9.44 4.86
C LYS A 55 -7.29 9.16 5.57
N THR A 56 -6.34 10.08 5.46
CA THR A 56 -5.11 10.00 6.27
C THR A 56 -5.44 10.14 7.75
N HIS A 57 -4.58 9.59 8.60
CA HIS A 57 -4.84 9.59 10.03
C HIS A 57 -4.89 10.99 10.64
N LYS A 58 -5.69 11.14 11.70
CA LYS A 58 -5.96 12.43 12.34
C LYS A 58 -4.70 13.16 12.86
N ARG A 59 -3.65 12.41 13.21
CA ARG A 59 -2.36 12.96 13.69
C ARG A 59 -1.51 13.59 12.58
N CYS A 60 -1.83 13.35 11.30
CA CYS A 60 -1.12 14.03 10.22
C CYS A 60 -1.41 15.54 10.25
N SER A 61 -0.34 16.33 10.06
CA SER A 61 -0.42 17.79 10.04
C SER A 61 -1.33 18.26 8.91
N GLU A 62 -1.09 17.77 7.70
CA GLU A 62 -1.96 17.99 6.54
C GLU A 62 -3.12 17.01 6.49
N LYS A 63 -4.32 17.51 6.19
CA LYS A 63 -5.52 16.67 5.97
C LYS A 63 -5.58 16.23 4.52
N ALA A 64 -5.54 14.93 4.30
CA ALA A 64 -5.41 14.36 2.98
C ALA A 64 -6.23 13.08 2.81
N PHE A 65 -6.38 12.69 1.55
CA PHE A 65 -6.82 11.38 1.13
C PHE A 65 -5.68 10.63 0.46
N VAL A 66 -5.59 9.33 0.70
CA VAL A 66 -4.77 8.42 -0.09
C VAL A 66 -5.70 7.74 -1.07
N VAL A 67 -5.49 8.03 -2.36
CA VAL A 67 -6.30 7.51 -3.47
C VAL A 67 -5.54 6.35 -4.12
N GLY A 68 -6.08 5.14 -4.03
CA GLY A 68 -5.61 3.99 -4.79
C GLY A 68 -5.96 4.16 -6.26
N THR A 69 -4.95 4.10 -7.14
CA THR A 69 -5.12 4.12 -8.60
C THR A 69 -4.42 2.91 -9.23
N PRO A 70 -4.70 2.57 -10.50
CA PRO A 70 -3.97 1.50 -11.20
C PRO A 70 -2.46 1.70 -11.26
N TYR A 71 -2.00 2.96 -11.15
CA TYR A 71 -0.59 3.35 -11.21
C TYR A 71 0.06 3.47 -9.82
N GLY A 72 -0.67 3.15 -8.76
CA GLY A 72 -0.23 3.26 -7.37
C GLY A 72 -0.99 4.31 -6.56
N PRO A 73 -0.68 4.43 -5.26
CA PRO A 73 -1.36 5.36 -4.36
C PRO A 73 -0.92 6.80 -4.62
N LEU A 74 -1.89 7.71 -4.70
CA LEU A 74 -1.68 9.14 -4.86
C LEU A 74 -2.27 9.90 -3.67
N CYS A 75 -1.50 10.82 -3.13
CA CYS A 75 -1.95 11.72 -2.07
C CYS A 75 -2.69 12.92 -2.65
N VAL A 76 -3.89 13.19 -2.16
CA VAL A 76 -4.76 14.30 -2.61
C VAL A 76 -5.18 15.12 -1.40
N ARG A 77 -5.13 16.45 -1.51
CA ARG A 77 -5.54 17.33 -0.40
C ARG A 77 -7.04 17.19 -0.14
N GLN A 78 -7.42 17.08 1.13
CA GLN A 78 -8.83 16.99 1.51
C GLN A 78 -9.61 18.26 1.19
N ALA A 79 -8.93 19.41 1.02
CA ALA A 79 -9.56 20.68 0.64
C ALA A 79 -10.27 20.64 -0.73
N LEU A 80 -9.88 19.74 -1.63
CA LEU A 80 -10.43 19.65 -2.98
C LEU A 80 -11.84 19.04 -2.97
N ASP A 81 -12.83 19.77 -3.50
CA ASP A 81 -14.23 19.35 -3.44
C ASP A 81 -14.51 18.05 -4.19
N TRP A 82 -13.84 17.83 -5.32
CA TRP A 82 -13.95 16.57 -6.05
C TRP A 82 -13.46 15.38 -5.23
N ALA A 83 -12.44 15.57 -4.38
CA ALA A 83 -11.86 14.52 -3.55
C ALA A 83 -12.77 14.19 -2.37
N LYS A 84 -13.36 15.21 -1.72
CA LYS A 84 -14.39 15.02 -0.69
C LYS A 84 -15.59 14.25 -1.26
N LYS A 85 -16.05 14.65 -2.45
CA LYS A 85 -17.18 14.00 -3.12
C LYS A 85 -16.87 12.53 -3.42
N ALA A 86 -15.70 12.23 -3.99
CA ALA A 86 -15.29 10.86 -4.26
C ALA A 86 -15.21 10.00 -2.98
N PHE A 87 -14.71 10.56 -1.87
CA PHE A 87 -14.67 9.86 -0.58
C PHE A 87 -16.07 9.56 -0.04
N ASN A 88 -16.97 10.53 -0.09
CA ASN A 88 -18.35 10.34 0.37
C ASN A 88 -19.11 9.32 -0.49
N GLU A 89 -18.95 9.36 -1.81
CA GLU A 89 -19.54 8.39 -2.75
C GLU A 89 -19.07 6.96 -2.43
N GLN A 90 -17.77 6.77 -2.15
CA GLN A 90 -17.25 5.46 -1.77
C GLN A 90 -17.69 5.02 -0.36
N SER A 91 -17.84 5.95 0.59
CA SER A 91 -18.32 5.63 1.94
C SER A 91 -19.79 5.22 1.96
N SER A 92 -20.60 5.68 1.01
CA SER A 92 -22.01 5.28 0.87
C SER A 92 -22.20 3.93 0.20
N GLU A 93 -21.23 3.44 -0.57
CA GLU A 93 -21.32 2.17 -1.28
C GLU A 93 -20.75 0.98 -0.48
N ASN A 94 -19.88 1.27 0.49
CA ASN A 94 -19.34 0.26 1.41
C ASN A 94 -20.20 0.07 2.68
N GLN A 95 -21.44 0.55 2.67
CA GLN A 95 -22.42 0.39 3.76
C GLN A 95 -23.69 -0.23 3.23
#